data_AF-A0A7K0U675-F1
#
_entry.id   AF-A0A7K0U675-F1
#
_cell.length_a   1.000
_cell.length_b   1.000
_cell.length_c   1.000
_cell.angle_alpha   90.00
_cell.angle_beta   90.00
_cell.angle_gamma   90.00
#
_symmetry.space_group_name_H-M   'P 1'
#
loop_
_entity.id
_entity.type
_entity.pdbx_description
1 polymer ?
#
loop_
_entity_poly.entity_id
_entity_poly.type
_entity_poly.pdbx_seq_one_letter_code
_entity_poly.pdbx_strand_id
1 'polypeptide(L)'
;MTTNPTPLIETPVTATSPFNPAEPTQVEISWFSALCDDDYAQLGLTDQSLRSSWEHCRDIALTAERSGFDNILLPSGYDLGIDTIAFAGGLAPLLERMQMLVAVRCGEMWAPQLARQLATLDQMLDGRLTINIISSDMPGETLESAARYRRTLETMQVLRALLNGEQVTFHGEFINLEVAPPRAQTLDGSCPPLYFGGLSNHARDVAAQEAD
;
A
#
# COMPACT_ATOMS: atom_id res chain seq x y z
N MET A 1 -49.48 -26.92 -25.68
CA MET A 1 -49.10 -25.64 -25.06
C MET A 1 -48.24 -25.95 -23.84
N THR A 2 -46.93 -25.91 -24.01
CA THR A 2 -45.94 -26.21 -22.96
C THR A 2 -45.01 -25.01 -22.87
N THR A 3 -45.14 -24.22 -21.80
CA THR A 3 -44.29 -23.06 -21.54
C THR A 3 -43.07 -23.50 -20.75
N ASN A 4 -41.87 -23.42 -21.34
CA ASN A 4 -40.62 -23.54 -20.60
C ASN A 4 -40.42 -22.32 -19.69
N PRO A 5 -39.96 -22.48 -18.44
CA PRO A 5 -39.61 -21.34 -17.61
C PRO A 5 -38.28 -20.74 -18.06
N THR A 6 -38.25 -19.41 -18.11
CA THR A 6 -37.06 -18.59 -18.38
C THR A 6 -36.03 -18.77 -17.25
N PRO A 7 -34.74 -18.93 -17.53
CA PRO A 7 -33.73 -19.01 -16.47
C PRO A 7 -33.57 -17.64 -15.80
N LEU A 8 -33.51 -17.64 -14.46
CA LEU A 8 -33.15 -16.48 -13.67
C LEU A 8 -31.68 -16.16 -13.93
N ILE A 9 -31.43 -14.98 -14.50
CA ILE A 9 -30.09 -14.41 -14.59
C ILE A 9 -29.73 -13.95 -13.18
N GLU A 10 -28.85 -14.68 -12.51
CA GLU A 10 -28.19 -14.17 -11.31
C GLU A 10 -27.38 -12.93 -11.71
N THR A 11 -27.73 -11.81 -11.10
CA THR A 11 -26.97 -10.57 -11.23
C THR A 11 -25.65 -10.74 -10.49
N PRO A 12 -24.51 -10.28 -11.02
CA PRO A 12 -23.26 -10.33 -10.30
C PRO A 12 -23.41 -9.52 -9.01
N VAL A 13 -22.94 -10.07 -7.89
CA VAL A 13 -22.73 -9.31 -6.66
C VAL A 13 -21.72 -8.21 -6.99
N THR A 14 -22.20 -6.99 -7.11
CA THR A 14 -21.35 -5.81 -7.17
C THR A 14 -20.54 -5.80 -5.88
N ALA A 15 -19.21 -5.93 -5.99
CA ALA A 15 -18.32 -5.59 -4.90
C ALA A 15 -18.51 -4.10 -4.61
N THR A 16 -19.36 -3.81 -3.63
CA THR A 16 -19.50 -2.46 -3.11
C THR A 16 -18.22 -2.16 -2.37
N SER A 17 -17.46 -1.18 -2.86
CA SER A 17 -16.41 -0.53 -2.08
C SER A 17 -16.97 -0.25 -0.68
N PRO A 18 -16.30 -0.68 0.41
CA PRO A 18 -16.83 -0.57 1.76
C PRO A 18 -16.95 0.89 2.25
N PHE A 19 -16.51 1.86 1.45
CA PHE A 19 -16.51 3.26 1.83
C PHE A 19 -17.80 3.97 1.38
N ASN A 20 -18.80 4.04 2.27
CA ASN A 20 -19.97 4.90 2.12
C ASN A 20 -19.82 6.17 3.00
N PRO A 21 -19.57 7.36 2.42
CA PRO A 21 -19.35 8.59 3.18
C PRO A 21 -20.60 9.14 3.90
N ALA A 22 -21.77 8.51 3.75
CA ALA A 22 -23.03 8.93 4.35
C ALA A 22 -23.31 8.34 5.76
N GLU A 23 -22.50 7.40 6.25
CA GLU A 23 -22.65 6.85 7.61
C GLU A 23 -21.45 7.24 8.51
N PRO A 24 -21.67 7.90 9.66
CA PRO A 24 -20.57 8.23 10.55
C PRO A 24 -20.12 7.01 11.35
N THR A 25 -18.80 6.75 11.25
CA THR A 25 -17.91 6.18 12.29
C THR A 25 -17.95 4.67 12.56
N GLN A 26 -17.36 3.88 11.67
CA GLN A 26 -16.62 2.69 12.10
C GLN A 26 -15.15 3.10 12.26
N VAL A 27 -14.60 2.94 13.47
CA VAL A 27 -13.17 3.14 13.70
C VAL A 27 -12.45 1.91 13.14
N GLU A 28 -11.53 2.12 12.21
CA GLU A 28 -10.59 1.09 11.80
C GLU A 28 -9.59 0.85 12.94
N ILE A 29 -9.41 -0.41 13.33
CA ILE A 29 -8.38 -0.82 14.28
C ILE A 29 -7.31 -1.59 13.52
N SER A 30 -6.16 -0.94 13.34
CA SER A 30 -5.02 -1.51 12.62
C SER A 30 -3.98 -2.10 13.58
N TRP A 31 -3.29 -3.15 13.14
CA TRP A 31 -2.11 -3.70 13.83
C TRP A 31 -0.82 -3.27 13.12
N PHE A 32 0.32 -3.50 13.79
CA PHE A 32 1.65 -3.22 13.25
C PHE A 32 2.44 -4.51 13.09
N SER A 33 2.97 -4.75 11.89
CA SER A 33 3.83 -5.91 11.64
C SER A 33 5.29 -5.60 11.97
N ALA A 34 6.04 -6.58 12.44
CA ALA A 34 7.42 -6.41 12.87
C ALA A 34 8.42 -6.60 11.71
N LEU A 35 8.21 -5.91 10.58
CA LEU A 35 9.07 -6.08 9.39
C LEU A 35 10.45 -5.45 9.54
N CYS A 36 10.65 -4.48 10.45
CA CYS A 36 11.90 -3.72 10.61
C CYS A 36 12.60 -3.94 11.97
N ASP A 37 12.57 -5.19 12.47
CA ASP A 37 13.12 -5.59 13.77
C ASP A 37 12.48 -4.84 14.95
N ASP A 38 11.16 -4.61 14.86
CA ASP A 38 10.38 -3.78 15.79
C ASP A 38 9.66 -4.57 16.93
N ASP A 39 9.82 -5.89 16.99
CA ASP A 39 9.22 -6.71 18.08
C ASP A 39 10.20 -6.91 19.24
N TYR A 40 9.71 -6.63 20.45
CA TYR A 40 10.51 -6.65 21.67
C TYR A 40 9.68 -7.13 22.86
N ALA A 41 10.19 -8.11 23.60
CA ALA A 41 9.64 -8.43 24.92
C ALA A 41 9.91 -7.31 25.94
N GLN A 42 11.04 -6.60 25.80
CA GLN A 42 11.46 -5.50 26.66
C GLN A 42 12.11 -4.40 25.80
N LEU A 43 11.65 -3.15 25.95
CA LEU A 43 12.16 -2.02 25.17
C LEU A 43 13.69 -1.86 25.35
N GLY A 44 14.40 -1.73 24.24
CA GLY A 44 15.86 -1.53 24.20
C GLY A 44 16.69 -2.80 24.39
N LEU A 45 16.06 -3.97 24.53
CA LEU A 45 16.75 -5.25 24.64
C LEU A 45 16.42 -6.13 23.43
N THR A 46 17.41 -6.31 22.55
CA THR A 46 17.25 -7.13 21.35
C THR A 46 17.19 -8.62 21.68
N ASP A 47 16.22 -9.30 21.09
CA ASP A 47 16.10 -10.76 21.13
C ASP A 47 16.17 -11.30 19.69
N GLN A 48 17.18 -12.13 19.41
CA GLN A 48 17.38 -12.70 18.09
C GLN A 48 16.23 -13.61 17.64
N SER A 49 15.44 -14.15 18.58
CA SER A 49 14.27 -14.96 18.26
C SER A 49 13.08 -14.14 17.77
N LEU A 50 13.05 -12.84 18.03
CA LEU A 50 12.04 -11.88 17.57
C LEU A 50 12.48 -11.08 16.33
N ARG A 51 13.66 -11.40 15.78
CA ARG A 51 14.16 -10.75 14.58
C ARG A 51 13.19 -10.98 13.41
N SER A 52 13.02 -9.97 12.57
CA SER A 52 12.16 -10.04 11.39
C SER A 52 12.53 -11.23 10.51
N SER A 53 11.56 -12.11 10.29
CA SER A 53 11.63 -13.23 9.36
C SER A 53 10.26 -13.45 8.72
N TRP A 54 10.23 -14.22 7.63
CA TRP A 54 8.98 -14.58 6.96
C TRP A 54 8.00 -15.23 7.94
N GLU A 55 8.44 -16.26 8.65
CA GLU A 55 7.60 -17.02 9.58
C GLU A 55 7.06 -16.14 10.70
N HIS A 56 7.93 -15.34 11.35
CA HIS A 56 7.54 -14.49 12.46
C HIS A 56 6.53 -13.41 12.04
N CYS A 57 6.80 -12.66 10.97
CA CYS A 57 5.93 -11.58 10.52
C CYS A 57 4.61 -12.12 9.97
N ARG A 58 4.62 -13.26 9.26
CA ARG A 58 3.41 -13.94 8.80
C ARG A 58 2.54 -14.34 9.98
N ASP A 59 3.13 -14.93 11.02
CA ASP A 59 2.38 -15.41 12.18
C ASP A 59 1.76 -14.25 12.98
N ILE A 60 2.45 -13.10 13.06
CA ILE A 60 1.86 -11.85 13.58
C ILE A 60 0.65 -11.45 12.76
N ALA A 61 0.77 -11.34 11.43
CA ALA A 61 -0.30 -10.87 10.56
C ALA A 61 -1.54 -11.79 10.62
N LEU A 62 -1.33 -13.10 10.53
CA LEU A 62 -2.43 -14.07 10.63
C LEU A 62 -3.06 -14.08 12.02
N THR A 63 -2.29 -13.81 13.07
CA THR A 63 -2.84 -13.69 14.44
C THR A 63 -3.65 -12.41 14.58
N ALA A 64 -3.20 -11.29 14.04
CA ALA A 64 -3.95 -10.04 14.01
C ALA A 64 -5.29 -10.23 13.26
N GLU A 65 -5.28 -10.88 12.10
CA GLU A 65 -6.53 -11.18 11.37
C GLU A 65 -7.44 -12.10 12.19
N ARG A 66 -6.95 -13.18 12.82
CA ARG A 66 -7.81 -14.01 13.67
C ARG A 66 -8.35 -13.27 14.89
N SER A 67 -7.67 -12.21 15.34
CA SER A 67 -8.03 -11.43 16.53
C SER A 67 -9.02 -10.30 16.25
N GLY A 68 -9.43 -10.08 15.00
CA GLY A 68 -10.45 -9.09 14.66
C GLY A 68 -9.92 -7.75 14.17
N PHE A 69 -8.61 -7.58 13.95
CA PHE A 69 -8.07 -6.33 13.38
C PHE A 69 -8.54 -6.16 11.93
N ASP A 70 -8.68 -4.90 11.52
CA ASP A 70 -9.22 -4.50 10.21
C ASP A 70 -8.10 -4.38 9.17
N ASN A 71 -6.94 -3.86 9.59
CA ASN A 71 -5.81 -3.54 8.74
C ASN A 71 -4.48 -3.90 9.43
N ILE A 72 -3.41 -4.03 8.66
CA ILE A 72 -2.06 -4.18 9.17
C ILE A 72 -1.07 -3.29 8.42
N LEU A 73 -0.34 -2.45 9.17
CA LEU A 73 0.79 -1.71 8.64
C LEU A 73 1.99 -2.64 8.50
N LEU A 74 2.47 -2.77 7.27
CA LEU A 74 3.75 -3.38 6.96
C LEU A 74 4.79 -2.26 6.86
N PRO A 75 5.64 -2.05 7.88
CA PRO A 75 6.66 -1.01 7.83
C PRO A 75 7.73 -1.33 6.78
N SER A 76 8.56 -0.33 6.48
CA SER A 76 9.64 -0.45 5.52
C SER A 76 10.90 0.24 6.03
N GLY A 77 12.02 -0.46 5.90
CA GLY A 77 13.36 0.00 6.21
C GLY A 77 14.34 -0.60 5.21
N TYR A 78 15.37 0.16 4.81
CA TYR A 78 16.40 -0.35 3.92
C TYR A 78 17.43 -1.19 4.68
N ASP A 79 17.96 -0.65 5.79
CA ASP A 79 19.01 -1.30 6.58
C ASP A 79 18.48 -2.42 7.48
N LEU A 80 17.24 -2.27 7.96
CA LEU A 80 16.60 -3.18 8.91
C LEU A 80 15.44 -3.89 8.23
N GLY A 81 15.32 -5.19 8.52
CA GLY A 81 14.12 -5.93 8.21
C GLY A 81 14.10 -6.70 6.89
N ILE A 82 12.88 -6.91 6.38
CA ILE A 82 12.59 -7.62 5.13
C ILE A 82 11.79 -6.74 4.17
N ASP A 83 11.90 -7.03 2.87
CA ASP A 83 11.22 -6.25 1.82
C ASP A 83 9.70 -6.29 1.94
N THR A 84 9.09 -5.11 2.01
CA THR A 84 7.66 -4.93 2.30
C THR A 84 6.76 -5.46 1.17
N ILE A 85 7.09 -5.19 -0.10
CA ILE A 85 6.24 -5.57 -1.25
C ILE A 85 6.31 -7.08 -1.49
N ALA A 86 7.50 -7.67 -1.42
CA ALA A 86 7.69 -9.11 -1.56
C ALA A 86 7.00 -9.87 -0.42
N PHE A 87 7.14 -9.40 0.83
CA PHE A 87 6.41 -9.96 1.98
C PHE A 87 4.89 -9.87 1.78
N ALA A 88 4.39 -8.70 1.40
CA ALA A 88 2.97 -8.48 1.11
C ALA A 88 2.43 -9.45 0.06
N GLY A 89 3.16 -9.66 -1.04
CA GLY A 89 2.78 -10.62 -2.08
C GLY A 89 2.74 -12.07 -1.58
N GLY A 90 3.67 -12.46 -0.69
CA GLY A 90 3.62 -13.78 -0.06
C GLY A 90 2.44 -13.95 0.90
N LEU A 91 2.08 -12.87 1.62
CA LEU A 91 1.06 -12.89 2.66
C LEU A 91 -0.37 -12.75 2.12
N ALA A 92 -0.56 -11.99 1.03
CA ALA A 92 -1.87 -11.71 0.43
C ALA A 92 -2.77 -12.94 0.25
N PRO A 93 -2.32 -14.09 -0.33
CA PRO A 93 -3.18 -15.26 -0.51
C PRO A 93 -3.52 -16.00 0.79
N LEU A 94 -2.91 -15.63 1.92
CA LEU A 94 -3.16 -16.23 3.24
C LEU A 94 -4.17 -15.43 4.07
N LEU A 95 -4.53 -14.21 3.64
CA LEU A 95 -5.48 -13.34 4.33
C LEU A 95 -6.83 -13.35 3.63
N GLU A 96 -7.91 -13.42 4.40
CA GLU A 96 -9.27 -13.50 3.86
C GLU A 96 -9.98 -12.14 3.87
N ARG A 97 -9.72 -11.30 4.86
CA ARG A 97 -10.48 -10.05 5.09
C ARG A 97 -9.63 -8.84 5.46
N MET A 98 -8.45 -9.05 6.04
CA MET A 98 -7.59 -7.97 6.53
C MET A 98 -7.11 -7.08 5.39
N GLN A 99 -7.22 -5.77 5.55
CA GLN A 99 -6.56 -4.80 4.70
C GLN A 99 -5.06 -4.78 4.96
N MET A 100 -4.30 -4.33 3.97
CA MET A 100 -2.85 -4.27 4.09
C MET A 100 -2.34 -2.88 3.71
N LEU A 101 -1.80 -2.18 4.70
CA LEU A 101 -1.16 -0.89 4.52
C LEU A 101 0.34 -1.10 4.24
N VAL A 102 0.70 -1.10 2.96
CA VAL A 102 2.05 -1.41 2.48
C VAL A 102 2.89 -0.14 2.44
N ALA A 103 3.94 -0.08 3.26
CA ALA A 103 4.90 1.01 3.21
C ALA A 103 5.74 0.99 1.92
N VAL A 104 5.83 2.15 1.27
CA VAL A 104 6.56 2.35 0.02
C VAL A 104 7.52 3.52 0.17
N ARG A 105 8.80 3.25 -0.04
CA ARG A 105 9.87 4.24 0.04
C ARG A 105 10.11 4.88 -1.33
N CYS A 106 9.70 6.15 -1.49
CA CYS A 106 9.77 6.87 -2.78
C CYS A 106 11.20 7.06 -3.33
N GLY A 107 12.23 6.91 -2.50
CA GLY A 107 13.62 7.02 -2.95
C GLY A 107 14.15 5.80 -3.69
N GLU A 108 13.48 4.64 -3.59
CA GLU A 108 14.09 3.34 -3.90
C GLU A 108 13.59 2.69 -5.20
N MET A 109 12.42 3.09 -5.69
CA MET A 109 11.76 2.40 -6.81
C MET A 109 11.38 3.36 -7.95
N TRP A 110 11.53 2.87 -9.18
CA TRP A 110 11.05 3.57 -10.36
C TRP A 110 9.52 3.50 -10.44
N ALA A 111 8.85 4.65 -10.48
CA ALA A 111 7.39 4.76 -10.30
C ALA A 111 6.55 3.84 -11.23
N PRO A 112 6.87 3.68 -12.53
CA PRO A 112 6.14 2.73 -13.38
C PRO A 112 6.28 1.27 -12.99
N GLN A 113 7.45 0.85 -12.49
CA GLN A 113 7.65 -0.50 -11.98
C GLN A 113 6.86 -0.72 -10.68
N LEU A 114 6.87 0.28 -9.79
CA LEU A 114 6.11 0.27 -8.55
C LEU A 114 4.60 0.19 -8.82
N ALA A 115 4.07 0.97 -9.76
CA ALA A 115 2.66 0.91 -10.16
C ALA A 115 2.26 -0.52 -10.58
N ARG A 116 3.10 -1.19 -11.36
CA ARG A 116 2.87 -2.58 -11.78
C ARG A 116 2.87 -3.57 -10.59
N GLN A 117 3.78 -3.40 -9.64
CA GLN A 117 3.82 -4.23 -8.44
C GLN A 117 2.56 -4.05 -7.59
N LEU A 118 2.17 -2.80 -7.34
CA LEU A 118 1.01 -2.48 -6.50
C LEU A 118 -0.31 -2.91 -7.15
N ALA A 119 -0.49 -2.70 -8.46
CA ALA A 119 -1.66 -3.21 -9.17
C ALA A 119 -1.78 -4.75 -9.11
N THR A 120 -0.66 -5.46 -9.14
CA THR A 120 -0.64 -6.91 -9.01
C THR A 120 -1.01 -7.34 -7.59
N LEU A 121 -0.44 -6.66 -6.59
CA LEU A 121 -0.70 -6.92 -5.18
C LEU A 121 -2.16 -6.62 -4.81
N ASP A 122 -2.73 -5.54 -5.35
CA ASP A 122 -4.13 -5.18 -5.14
C ASP A 122 -5.09 -6.26 -5.64
N GLN A 123 -4.83 -6.84 -6.83
CA GLN A 123 -5.58 -8.00 -7.31
C GLN A 123 -5.45 -9.22 -6.38
N MET A 124 -4.25 -9.48 -5.86
CA MET A 124 -4.02 -10.59 -4.92
C MET A 124 -4.74 -10.37 -3.58
N LEU A 125 -4.94 -9.12 -3.19
CA LEU A 125 -5.66 -8.71 -2.00
C LEU A 125 -7.16 -8.52 -2.25
N ASP A 126 -7.67 -8.77 -3.45
CA ASP A 126 -9.07 -8.53 -3.81
C ASP A 126 -9.50 -7.07 -3.48
N GLY A 127 -8.67 -6.09 -3.85
CA GLY A 127 -8.95 -4.66 -3.65
C GLY A 127 -8.73 -4.14 -2.23
N ARG A 128 -8.11 -4.94 -1.34
CA ARG A 128 -7.85 -4.57 0.07
C ARG A 128 -6.49 -3.90 0.30
N LEU A 129 -5.84 -3.40 -0.75
CA LEU A 129 -4.55 -2.70 -0.63
C LEU A 129 -4.76 -1.25 -0.18
N THR A 130 -3.92 -0.79 0.74
CA THR A 130 -3.67 0.64 0.98
C THR A 130 -2.17 0.89 0.96
N ILE A 131 -1.73 2.09 0.60
CA ILE A 131 -0.32 2.39 0.36
C ILE A 131 0.15 3.47 1.34
N ASN A 132 1.13 3.15 2.18
CA ASN A 132 1.77 4.13 3.05
C ASN A 132 3.00 4.73 2.36
N ILE A 133 2.89 5.96 1.90
CA ILE A 133 3.96 6.67 1.21
C ILE A 133 5.00 7.16 2.23
N ILE A 134 6.26 6.79 2.02
CA ILE A 134 7.39 7.20 2.87
C ILE A 134 8.34 8.09 2.07
N SER A 135 8.41 9.35 2.51
CA SER A 135 9.43 10.29 2.09
C SER A 135 10.80 9.82 2.59
N SER A 136 11.54 9.16 1.71
CA SER A 136 12.78 8.44 2.00
C SER A 136 13.89 8.91 1.08
N ASP A 137 15.15 8.73 1.49
CA ASP A 137 16.32 8.86 0.62
C ASP A 137 16.51 7.59 -0.24
N MET A 138 17.33 7.69 -1.29
CA MET A 138 17.83 6.49 -1.96
C MET A 138 19.00 5.93 -1.13
N PRO A 139 19.15 4.61 -0.99
CA PRO A 139 20.28 4.02 -0.30
C PRO A 139 21.63 4.53 -0.85
N GLY A 140 22.46 5.08 0.05
CA GLY A 140 23.74 5.68 -0.31
C GLY A 140 23.67 7.15 -0.77
N GLU A 141 22.47 7.74 -0.81
CA GLU A 141 22.25 9.15 -1.13
C GLU A 141 21.61 9.89 0.04
N THR A 142 21.76 11.21 0.07
CA THR A 142 21.09 12.07 1.05
C THR A 142 20.51 13.28 0.33
N LEU A 143 19.22 13.53 0.53
CA LEU A 143 18.56 14.73 0.03
C LEU A 143 18.22 15.68 1.16
N GLU A 144 18.32 16.97 0.86
CA GLU A 144 17.74 18.02 1.69
C GLU A 144 16.24 17.80 1.85
N SER A 145 15.71 18.14 3.02
CA SER A 145 14.32 17.83 3.37
C SER A 145 13.32 18.32 2.32
N ALA A 146 13.46 19.56 1.84
CA ALA A 146 12.54 20.13 0.86
C ALA A 146 12.58 19.39 -0.48
N ALA A 147 13.78 19.01 -0.94
CA ALA A 147 13.97 18.24 -2.17
C ALA A 147 13.34 16.84 -2.06
N ARG A 148 13.52 16.17 -0.92
CA ARG A 148 12.94 14.85 -0.66
C ARG A 148 11.40 14.86 -0.71
N TYR A 149 10.76 15.89 -0.15
CA TYR A 149 9.31 16.04 -0.23
C TYR A 149 8.82 16.40 -1.64
N ARG A 150 9.56 17.20 -2.41
CA ARG A 150 9.23 17.41 -3.85
C ARG A 150 9.30 16.12 -4.65
N ARG A 151 10.34 15.29 -4.45
CA ARG A 151 10.40 13.95 -5.06
C ARG A 151 9.20 13.08 -4.67
N THR A 152 8.82 13.15 -3.40
CA THR A 152 7.66 12.39 -2.88
C THR A 152 6.38 12.82 -3.60
N LEU A 153 6.16 14.14 -3.74
CA LEU A 153 5.02 14.69 -4.48
C LEU A 153 4.97 14.20 -5.93
N GLU A 154 6.08 14.33 -6.66
CA GLU A 154 6.15 13.86 -8.06
C GLU A 154 5.89 12.35 -8.15
N THR A 155 6.41 11.57 -7.19
CA THR A 155 6.18 10.13 -7.13
C THR A 155 4.70 9.80 -6.92
N MET A 156 4.03 10.47 -5.97
CA MET A 156 2.60 10.25 -5.71
C MET A 156 1.74 10.59 -6.92
N GLN A 157 2.01 11.70 -7.60
CA GLN A 157 1.29 12.12 -8.81
C GLN A 157 1.40 11.09 -9.93
N VAL A 158 2.62 10.70 -10.25
CA VAL A 158 2.89 9.71 -11.30
C VAL A 158 2.29 8.36 -10.94
N LEU A 159 2.45 7.94 -9.68
CA LEU A 159 1.95 6.65 -9.20
C LEU A 159 0.41 6.59 -9.26
N ARG A 160 -0.27 7.64 -8.78
CA ARG A 160 -1.74 7.75 -8.79
C ARG A 160 -2.28 7.69 -10.22
N ALA A 161 -1.71 8.47 -11.13
CA ALA A 161 -2.12 8.47 -12.54
C ALA A 161 -1.96 7.06 -13.18
N LEU A 162 -0.81 6.41 -12.98
CA LEU A 162 -0.58 5.08 -13.55
C LEU A 162 -1.52 4.02 -12.97
N LEU A 163 -1.83 4.09 -11.67
CA LEU A 163 -2.76 3.15 -11.01
C LEU A 163 -4.23 3.42 -11.37
N ASN A 164 -4.59 4.66 -11.71
CA ASN A 164 -5.87 5.01 -12.35
C ASN A 164 -5.96 4.57 -13.83
N GLY A 165 -4.93 3.95 -14.38
CA GLY A 165 -4.90 3.55 -15.79
C GLY A 165 -4.72 4.73 -16.75
N GLU A 166 -4.13 5.83 -16.30
CA GLU A 166 -3.90 7.03 -17.09
C GLU A 166 -2.49 7.01 -17.73
N GLN A 167 -2.40 7.53 -18.96
CA GLN A 167 -1.12 7.80 -19.60
C GLN A 167 -0.42 8.95 -18.85
N VAL A 168 0.86 8.77 -18.54
CA VAL A 168 1.68 9.81 -17.91
C VAL A 168 2.59 10.47 -18.93
N THR A 169 2.59 11.80 -18.92
CA THR A 169 3.62 12.66 -19.52
C THR A 169 4.06 13.61 -18.41
N PHE A 170 5.24 13.40 -17.84
CA PHE A 170 5.70 14.09 -16.64
C PHE A 170 7.14 14.57 -16.81
N HIS A 171 7.36 15.86 -16.57
CA HIS A 171 8.67 16.53 -16.70
C HIS A 171 8.97 17.35 -15.45
N GLY A 172 9.26 16.66 -14.35
CA GLY A 172 9.61 17.23 -13.05
C GLY A 172 11.12 17.29 -12.78
N GLU A 173 11.47 17.64 -11.54
CA GLU A 173 12.84 17.71 -11.05
C GLU A 173 13.42 16.30 -10.83
N PHE A 174 12.60 15.35 -10.37
CA PHE A 174 13.02 14.00 -9.99
C PHE A 174 12.48 12.92 -10.93
N ILE A 175 11.30 13.12 -11.51
CA ILE A 175 10.72 12.21 -12.50
C ILE A 175 10.63 12.94 -13.84
N ASN A 176 11.17 12.33 -14.89
CA ASN A 176 11.06 12.81 -16.26
C ASN A 176 10.82 11.63 -17.20
N LEU A 177 9.56 11.41 -17.57
CA LEU A 177 9.16 10.27 -18.40
C LEU A 177 7.82 10.50 -19.11
N GLU A 178 7.62 9.74 -20.19
CA GLU A 178 6.34 9.59 -20.87
C GLU A 178 6.05 8.09 -21.00
N VAL A 179 4.98 7.60 -20.36
CA VAL A 179 4.69 6.16 -20.32
C VAL A 179 3.20 5.87 -20.17
N ALA A 180 2.74 4.86 -20.89
CA ALA A 180 1.41 4.29 -20.72
C ALA A 180 1.33 3.55 -19.36
N PRO A 181 0.13 3.41 -18.77
CA PRO A 181 -0.03 2.61 -17.56
C PRO A 181 0.36 1.14 -17.82
N PRO A 182 0.78 0.40 -16.78
CA PRO A 182 0.96 -1.03 -16.90
C PRO A 182 -0.36 -1.69 -17.31
N ARG A 183 -0.26 -2.82 -18.04
CA ARG A 183 -1.45 -3.62 -18.40
C ARG A 183 -2.12 -4.26 -17.17
N ALA A 184 -1.35 -4.53 -16.12
CA ALA A 184 -1.91 -4.93 -14.84
C ALA A 184 -2.54 -3.70 -14.19
N GLN A 185 -3.83 -3.79 -13.87
CA GLN A 185 -4.61 -2.73 -13.24
C GLN A 185 -5.03 -3.16 -11.84
N THR A 186 -5.36 -2.21 -10.97
CA THR A 186 -6.02 -2.48 -9.68
C THR A 186 -7.40 -3.12 -9.93
N LEU A 187 -7.95 -3.77 -8.91
CA LEU A 187 -9.18 -4.55 -9.04
C LEU A 187 -10.36 -3.70 -9.54
N ASP A 188 -10.50 -2.49 -9.02
CA ASP A 188 -11.57 -1.55 -9.39
C ASP A 188 -11.16 -0.53 -10.46
N GLY A 189 -9.90 -0.59 -10.92
CA GLY A 189 -9.35 0.34 -11.91
C GLY A 189 -9.02 1.73 -11.37
N SER A 190 -8.98 1.93 -10.05
CA SER A 190 -8.59 3.17 -9.40
C SER A 190 -7.35 3.00 -8.51
N CYS A 191 -6.66 4.10 -8.23
CA CYS A 191 -5.52 4.10 -7.32
C CYS A 191 -5.99 3.74 -5.89
N PRO A 192 -5.36 2.73 -5.24
CA PRO A 192 -5.60 2.47 -3.83
C PRO A 192 -5.26 3.71 -2.99
N PRO A 193 -5.90 3.89 -1.82
CA PRO A 193 -5.65 5.05 -0.97
C PRO A 193 -4.16 5.25 -0.63
N LEU A 194 -3.68 6.49 -0.78
CA LEU A 194 -2.32 6.90 -0.46
C LEU A 194 -2.29 7.58 0.92
N TYR A 195 -1.85 6.82 1.92
CA TYR A 195 -1.61 7.33 3.26
C TYR A 195 -0.27 8.05 3.28
N PHE A 196 -0.21 9.22 3.91
CA PHE A 196 1.03 9.98 4.06
C PHE A 196 1.04 10.75 5.38
N GLY A 197 2.20 10.76 6.06
CA GLY A 197 2.36 11.40 7.35
C GLY A 197 3.59 12.29 7.44
N GLY A 198 3.50 13.34 8.26
CA GLY A 198 4.63 14.18 8.62
C GLY A 198 4.22 15.52 9.23
N LEU A 199 5.09 16.06 10.07
CA LEU A 199 4.79 17.30 10.82
C LEU A 199 5.49 18.55 10.26
N SER A 200 6.41 18.39 9.31
CA SER A 200 7.06 19.53 8.65
C SER A 200 6.08 20.24 7.70
N ASN A 201 6.32 21.52 7.40
CA ASN A 201 5.48 22.27 6.47
C ASN A 201 5.44 21.59 5.09
N HIS A 202 6.60 21.18 4.56
CA HIS A 202 6.68 20.46 3.30
C HIS A 202 5.90 19.14 3.32
N ALA A 203 5.91 18.39 4.42
CA ALA A 203 5.11 17.17 4.53
C ALA A 203 3.61 17.47 4.49
N ARG A 204 3.16 18.50 5.21
CA ARG A 204 1.75 18.92 5.23
C ARG A 204 1.28 19.39 3.86
N ASP A 205 2.11 20.13 3.14
CA ASP A 205 1.80 20.60 1.79
C ASP A 205 1.66 19.43 0.80
N VAL A 206 2.50 18.39 0.92
CA VAL A 206 2.39 17.17 0.11
C VAL A 206 1.14 16.39 0.48
N ALA A 207 0.89 16.19 1.79
CA ALA A 207 -0.29 15.49 2.28
C ALA A 207 -1.58 16.14 1.75
N ALA A 208 -1.69 17.47 1.85
CA ALA A 208 -2.87 18.20 1.42
C ALA A 208 -3.14 18.15 -0.09
N GLN A 209 -2.14 17.82 -0.91
CA GLN A 209 -2.27 17.74 -2.36
C GLN A 209 -2.60 16.33 -2.84
N GLU A 210 -1.95 15.31 -2.27
CA GLU A 210 -1.94 13.96 -2.87
C GLU A 210 -2.27 12.82 -1.89
N ALA A 211 -2.44 13.07 -0.59
CA ALA A 211 -2.81 12.00 0.36
C ALA A 211 -4.33 11.91 0.54
N ASP A 212 -4.78 10.74 0.98
CA ASP A 212 -6.20 10.40 1.24
C ASP A 212 -6.52 10.34 2.74
#